data_AF-I0Z222-F1
#
_entry.id   AF-I0Z222-F1
#
_cell.length_a   1.000
_cell.length_b   1.000
_cell.length_c   1.000
_cell.angle_alpha   90.00
_cell.angle_beta   90.00
_cell.angle_gamma   90.00
#
_symmetry.space_group_name_H-M   'P 1'
#
loop_
_entity.id
_entity.type
_entity.pdbx_description
1 polymer ?
#
loop_
_entity_poly.entity_id
_entity_poly.type
_entity_poly.pdbx_seq_one_letter_code
_entity_poly.pdbx_strand_id
1 'polypeptide(L)'
;MSRIYSAEELSEYDGIKRQEIYVSVRGKIYDMTPGKDFYGPGAGYHIFAGKECSRALAKMSLSADDCTGELGDLDEKQLKVLDDWQKKFDEKYTFVGRLG
;
A
#
# COMPACT_ATOMS: atom_id res chain seq x y z
N MET A 1 -12.46 -16.68 4.91
CA MET A 1 -11.20 -16.81 4.16
C MET A 1 -10.91 -15.45 3.54
N SER A 2 -9.74 -14.85 3.74
CA SER A 2 -9.37 -13.59 3.09
C SER A 2 -9.01 -13.86 1.62
N ARG A 3 -9.41 -12.98 0.70
CA ARG A 3 -9.02 -13.07 -0.72
C ARG A 3 -7.50 -12.91 -0.84
N ILE A 4 -6.90 -13.69 -1.74
CA ILE A 4 -5.51 -13.54 -2.14
C ILE A 4 -5.50 -12.83 -3.50
N TYR A 5 -4.64 -11.83 -3.63
CA TYR A 5 -4.41 -11.09 -4.86
C TYR A 5 -2.98 -11.35 -5.32
N SER A 6 -2.77 -11.54 -6.61
CA SER A 6 -1.43 -11.48 -7.19
C SER A 6 -0.97 -10.02 -7.31
N ALA A 7 0.32 -9.80 -7.57
CA ALA A 7 0.84 -8.45 -7.82
C ALA A 7 0.22 -7.83 -9.07
N GLU A 8 0.02 -8.62 -10.12
CA GLU A 8 -0.64 -8.19 -11.36
C GLU A 8 -2.09 -7.80 -11.09
N GLU A 9 -2.81 -8.63 -10.32
CA GLU A 9 -4.20 -8.35 -9.97
C GLU A 9 -4.32 -7.08 -9.10
N LEU A 10 -3.44 -6.91 -8.10
CA LEU A 10 -3.41 -5.72 -7.27
C LEU A 10 -3.16 -4.45 -8.11
N SER A 11 -2.32 -4.54 -9.15
CA SER A 11 -1.98 -3.41 -10.04
C SER A 11 -3.16 -2.88 -10.86
N GLU A 12 -4.28 -3.61 -10.92
CA GLU A 12 -5.51 -3.16 -11.57
C GLU A 12 -6.33 -2.21 -10.68
N TYR A 13 -6.07 -2.18 -9.37
CA TYR A 13 -6.78 -1.37 -8.38
C TYR A 13 -6.02 -0.06 -8.09
N ASP A 14 -5.72 0.68 -9.15
CA ASP A 14 -4.94 1.92 -9.09
C ASP A 14 -5.81 3.19 -9.07
N GLY A 15 -7.13 3.09 -9.23
CA GLY A 15 -8.01 4.26 -9.40
C GLY A 15 -8.09 4.77 -10.86
N ILE A 16 -7.36 4.17 -11.80
CA ILE A 16 -7.40 4.46 -13.25
C ILE A 16 -8.04 3.30 -14.01
N LYS A 17 -7.46 2.10 -13.92
CA LYS A 17 -7.98 0.88 -14.58
C LYS A 17 -9.27 0.41 -13.91
N ARG A 18 -9.33 0.54 -12.59
CA ARG A 18 -10.53 0.38 -11.75
C ARG A 18 -10.77 1.64 -10.94
N GLN A 19 -12.00 1.84 -10.47
CA GLN A 19 -12.31 2.99 -9.62
C GLN A 19 -11.79 2.80 -8.19
N GLU A 20 -11.71 1.55 -7.75
CA GLU A 20 -11.20 1.18 -6.45
C GLU A 20 -9.68 1.32 -6.39
N ILE A 21 -9.18 1.76 -5.24
CA ILE A 21 -7.76 2.04 -5.00
C ILE A 21 -7.28 1.14 -3.88
N TYR A 22 -6.44 0.16 -4.18
CA TYR A 22 -5.90 -0.75 -3.18
C TYR A 22 -4.40 -0.52 -2.97
N VAL A 23 -3.97 -0.67 -1.72
CA VAL A 23 -2.55 -0.59 -1.35
C VAL A 23 -2.22 -1.76 -0.44
N SER A 24 -1.12 -2.43 -0.73
CA SER A 24 -0.60 -3.50 0.11
C SER A 24 0.47 -2.98 1.07
N VAL A 25 0.39 -3.38 2.34
CA VAL A 25 1.39 -3.12 3.38
C VAL A 25 1.61 -4.40 4.16
N ARG A 26 2.84 -4.92 4.10
CA ARG A 26 3.29 -6.23 4.61
C ARG A 26 2.39 -7.35 4.14
N GLY A 27 2.02 -7.29 2.86
CA GLY A 27 1.12 -8.25 2.22
C GLY A 27 -0.33 -8.17 2.70
N LYS A 28 -0.72 -7.20 3.54
CA LYS A 28 -2.13 -6.90 3.83
C LYS A 28 -2.61 -5.82 2.88
N ILE A 29 -3.71 -6.08 2.19
CA ILE A 29 -4.29 -5.15 1.22
C ILE A 29 -5.43 -4.38 1.87
N TYR A 30 -5.36 -3.05 1.73
CA TYR A 30 -6.31 -2.10 2.29
C TYR A 30 -7.01 -1.33 1.17
N ASP A 31 -8.31 -1.07 1.36
CA ASP A 31 -9.10 -0.23 0.48
C ASP A 31 -8.89 1.26 0.83
N MET A 32 -8.19 1.95 -0.06
CA MET A 32 -7.89 3.38 0.01
C MET A 32 -8.90 4.23 -0.76
N THR A 33 -9.93 3.64 -1.37
CA THR A 33 -10.96 4.36 -2.14
C THR A 33 -11.62 5.49 -1.34
N PRO A 34 -11.91 5.34 -0.03
CA PRO A 34 -12.42 6.46 0.79
C PRO A 34 -11.44 7.65 0.89
N GLY A 35 -10.14 7.40 0.67
CA GLY A 35 -9.06 8.39 0.67
C GLY A 35 -8.66 8.87 -0.73
N LYS A 36 -9.54 8.78 -1.74
CA LYS A 36 -9.23 9.13 -3.14
C LYS A 36 -8.63 10.53 -3.35
N ASP A 37 -8.89 11.49 -2.47
CA ASP A 37 -8.29 12.83 -2.57
C ASP A 37 -6.76 12.81 -2.36
N PHE A 38 -6.25 11.74 -1.74
CA PHE A 38 -4.82 11.51 -1.51
C PHE A 38 -4.22 10.45 -2.44
N TYR A 39 -4.97 9.38 -2.75
CA TYR A 39 -4.46 8.22 -3.50
C TYR A 39 -5.02 8.09 -4.92
N GLY A 40 -6.03 8.89 -5.28
CA GLY A 40 -6.65 8.85 -6.60
C GLY A 40 -5.78 9.48 -7.69
N PRO A 41 -6.17 9.33 -8.96
CA PRO A 41 -5.38 9.83 -10.09
C PRO A 41 -5.06 11.32 -9.95
N GLY A 42 -3.77 11.67 -10.05
CA GLY A 42 -3.27 13.05 -9.91
C GLY A 42 -3.06 13.52 -8.46
N ALA A 43 -3.39 12.70 -7.45
CA ALA A 43 -3.13 13.02 -6.06
C ALA A 43 -1.70 12.65 -5.62
N GLY A 44 -1.23 13.27 -4.53
CA GLY A 44 0.17 13.18 -4.10
C GLY A 44 0.65 11.78 -3.68
N TYR A 45 -0.25 10.90 -3.25
CA TYR A 45 0.07 9.52 -2.85
C TYR A 45 -0.43 8.48 -3.84
N HIS A 46 -0.85 8.90 -5.03
CA HIS A 46 -1.26 8.00 -6.11
C HIS A 46 -0.15 7.02 -6.51
N ILE A 47 1.12 7.35 -6.24
CA ILE A 47 2.25 6.47 -6.53
C ILE A 47 2.15 5.09 -5.84
N PHE A 48 1.42 5.02 -4.73
CA PHE A 48 1.18 3.80 -3.95
C PHE A 48 0.03 2.94 -4.46
N ALA A 49 -0.87 3.52 -5.26
CA ALA A 49 -2.07 2.86 -5.74
C ALA A 49 -1.72 1.60 -6.56
N GLY A 50 -2.37 0.49 -6.23
CA GLY A 50 -2.18 -0.81 -6.88
C GLY A 50 -0.84 -1.49 -6.56
N LYS A 51 -0.15 -1.12 -5.47
CA LYS A 51 1.20 -1.64 -5.18
C LYS A 51 1.40 -2.07 -3.74
N GLU A 52 2.45 -2.85 -3.52
CA GLU A 52 3.02 -3.11 -2.20
C GLU A 52 3.94 -1.97 -1.80
N CYS A 53 3.68 -1.35 -0.66
CA CYS A 53 4.29 -0.08 -0.26
C CYS A 53 5.02 -0.16 1.09
N SER A 54 5.27 -1.36 1.63
CA SER A 54 5.96 -1.51 2.92
C SER A 54 7.27 -0.75 2.97
N ARG A 55 8.12 -0.94 1.96
CA ARG A 55 9.42 -0.28 1.91
C ARG A 55 9.29 1.24 1.79
N ALA A 56 8.41 1.71 0.91
CA ALA A 56 8.15 3.14 0.73
C ALA A 56 7.68 3.80 2.03
N LEU A 57 6.76 3.16 2.76
CA LEU A 57 6.27 3.66 4.04
C LEU A 57 7.36 3.64 5.12
N ALA A 58 8.15 2.57 5.19
CA ALA A 58 9.27 2.47 6.13
C ALA A 58 10.32 3.57 5.93
N LYS A 59 10.60 3.90 4.66
CA LYS A 59 11.56 4.94 4.26
C LYS A 59 10.96 6.35 4.19
N MET A 60 9.64 6.48 4.36
CA MET A 60 8.89 7.71 4.07
C MET A 60 9.18 8.26 2.65
N SER A 61 9.27 7.35 1.68
CA SER A 61 9.63 7.64 0.30
C SER A 61 8.39 7.71 -0.59
N LEU A 62 8.40 8.63 -1.55
CA LEU A 62 7.42 8.72 -2.64
C LEU A 62 8.00 8.19 -3.97
N SER A 63 9.10 7.44 -3.91
CA SER A 63 9.70 6.83 -5.10
C SER A 63 8.95 5.55 -5.51
N ALA A 64 8.74 5.39 -6.81
CA ALA A 64 8.20 4.15 -7.38
C ALA A 64 9.10 2.94 -7.07
N ASP A 65 10.41 3.13 -7.07
CA ASP A 65 11.39 2.07 -6.82
C ASP A 65 11.34 1.53 -5.38
N ASP A 66 10.82 2.33 -4.45
CA ASP A 66 10.62 1.91 -3.06
C ASP A 66 9.24 1.27 -2.85
N CYS A 67 8.36 1.21 -3.85
CA CYS A 67 7.07 0.52 -3.77
C CYS A 67 7.25 -1.00 -3.93
N THR A 68 7.87 -1.61 -2.92
CA THR A 68 8.12 -3.05 -2.86
C THR A 68 7.89 -3.60 -1.44
N GLY A 69 7.84 -4.94 -1.34
CA GLY A 69 7.80 -5.68 -0.08
C GLY A 69 9.18 -5.96 0.53
N GLU A 70 10.26 -5.43 -0.05
CA GLU A 70 11.65 -5.73 0.34
C GLU A 70 12.05 -4.93 1.58
N LEU A 71 12.18 -5.64 2.71
CA LEU A 71 12.49 -5.05 4.03
C LEU A 71 13.85 -5.50 4.60
N GLY A 72 14.60 -6.33 3.88
CA GLY A 72 15.80 -7.01 4.42
C GLY A 72 16.98 -6.09 4.75
N ASP A 73 17.05 -4.90 4.16
CA ASP A 73 18.09 -3.88 4.35
C ASP A 73 17.63 -2.72 5.24
N LEU A 74 16.42 -2.78 5.81
CA LEU A 74 15.87 -1.70 6.63
C LEU A 74 16.34 -1.80 8.08
N ASP A 75 16.65 -0.65 8.68
CA ASP A 75 17.01 -0.56 10.09
C ASP A 75 15.79 -0.59 11.04
N GLU A 76 16.04 -0.77 12.34
CA GLU A 76 14.98 -0.84 13.36
C GLU A 76 14.11 0.42 13.41
N LYS A 77 14.65 1.59 13.09
CA LYS A 77 13.87 2.84 13.09
C LYS A 77 12.91 2.86 11.91
N GLN A 78 13.37 2.45 10.74
CA GLN A 78 12.54 2.32 9.53
C GLN A 78 11.44 1.27 9.72
N LEU A 79 11.76 0.13 10.34
CA LEU A 79 10.77 -0.89 10.67
C LEU A 79 9.72 -0.39 11.68
N LYS A 80 10.12 0.41 12.66
CA LYS A 80 9.19 1.04 13.60
C LYS A 80 8.27 2.05 12.90
N VAL A 81 8.79 2.85 11.97
CA VAL A 81 7.98 3.75 11.14
C VAL A 81 6.93 2.95 10.36
N LEU A 82 7.32 1.82 9.78
CA LEU A 82 6.40 0.92 9.09
C LEU A 82 5.32 0.35 10.03
N ASP A 83 5.69 -0.06 11.25
CA ASP A 83 4.72 -0.52 12.26
C ASP A 83 3.66 0.54 12.56
N ASP A 84 4.09 1.80 12.73
CA ASP A 84 3.18 2.91 13.04
C ASP A 84 2.26 3.22 11.85
N TRP A 85 2.76 3.12 10.61
CA TRP A 85 1.92 3.24 9.42
C TRP A 85 0.92 2.11 9.29
N GLN A 86 1.33 0.87 9.55
CA GLN A 86 0.46 -0.30 9.47
C GLN A 86 -0.71 -0.17 10.47
N LYS A 87 -0.44 0.27 11.70
CA LYS A 87 -1.50 0.53 12.71
C LYS A 87 -2.48 1.60 12.25
N LYS A 88 -1.98 2.72 11.71
CA LYS A 88 -2.84 3.78 11.15
C LYS A 88 -3.73 3.24 10.03
N PHE A 89 -3.22 2.34 9.20
CA PHE A 89 -3.98 1.76 8.10
C PHE A 89 -5.03 0.78 8.62
N ASP A 90 -4.69 -0.05 9.61
CA ASP A 90 -5.63 -0.95 10.29
C ASP A 90 -6.79 -0.21 10.96
N GLU A 91 -6.54 1.00 11.50
CA GLU A 91 -7.58 1.82 12.12
C GLU A 91 -8.44 2.58 11.09
N LYS A 92 -7.85 3.04 9.99
CA LYS A 92 -8.50 3.98 9.06
C LYS A 92 -9.14 3.31 7.85
N TYR A 93 -8.59 2.21 7.37
CA TYR A 93 -8.98 1.60 6.09
C TYR A 93 -9.43 0.16 6.25
N THR A 94 -10.30 -0.28 5.35
CA THR A 94 -10.83 -1.63 5.37
C THR A 94 -9.83 -2.62 4.80
N PHE A 95 -9.55 -3.68 5.55
CA PHE A 95 -8.77 -4.82 5.05
C PHE A 95 -9.61 -5.63 4.04
N VAL A 96 -9.09 -5.82 2.82
CA VAL A 96 -9.81 -6.49 1.72
C VAL A 96 -9.16 -7.80 1.26
N GLY A 97 -7.94 -8.09 1.70
CA GLY A 97 -7.27 -9.35 1.38
C GLY A 97 -5.77 -9.31 1.60
N ARG A 98 -5.06 -10.29 1.03
CA ARG A 98 -3.61 -10.39 1.12
C ARG A 98 -2.95 -10.50 -0.25
N LEU A 99 -1.73 -10.00 -0.35
CA LEU A 99 -0.85 -10.21 -1.50
C LEU A 99 -0.17 -11.58 -1.36
N GLY A 100 -0.14 -12.38 -2.42
CA GLY A 100 0.47 -13.71 -2.41
C GLY A 100 0.62 -14.35 -3.79
#